data_AF-A0A842Q978-F1
#
_entry.id   AF-A0A842Q978-F1
#
_cell.length_a   1.000
_cell.length_b   1.000
_cell.length_c   1.000
_cell.angle_alpha   90.00
_cell.angle_beta   90.00
_cell.angle_gamma   90.00
#
_symmetry.space_group_name_H-M   'P 1'
#
loop_
_entity.id
_entity.type
_entity.pdbx_description
1 polymer ?
#
loop_
_entity_poly.entity_id
_entity_poly.type
_entity_poly.pdbx_seq_one_letter_code
_entity_poly.pdbx_strand_id
1 'polypeptide(L)'
;MLVIGIDGATWDIIKPNLDELPTFRKLMENCSHKTIHLKDKPWSASVWCSMFSGLSPNEHQHHEFVKDGELVERKDLDLDFIWDKLDQKGISVKAINVPFIVPPYNYNVNFIPPGEGVPISEQELVDEINSVTEKTLEVAEENPELVITCYTALDKLSHHHWGEPIMLDYYKKLDDSLSRLIELDNQLIIISDHGFCDYDKAPIQTLPKKTKTGKILKGDHHPEAILITRNVDFDIKQPEDVFRFLAKKYEVD
;
A
#
# COMPACT_ATOMS: atom_id res chain seq x y z
N MET A 1 12.11 11.23 4.81
CA MET A 1 12.08 9.91 4.15
C MET A 1 10.69 9.68 3.57
N LEU A 2 10.58 8.98 2.44
CA LEU A 2 9.30 8.63 1.82
C LEU A 2 9.04 7.11 1.80
N VAL A 3 7.85 6.69 2.21
CA VAL A 3 7.32 5.33 2.04
C VAL A 3 6.07 5.40 1.18
N ILE A 4 6.06 4.67 0.07
CA ILE A 4 4.93 4.57 -0.85
C ILE A 4 4.41 3.13 -0.83
N GLY A 5 3.20 2.95 -0.31
CA GLY A 5 2.44 1.72 -0.42
C GLY A 5 1.62 1.68 -1.71
N ILE A 6 1.66 0.55 -2.43
CA ILE A 6 0.81 0.34 -3.60
C ILE A 6 0.10 -1.02 -3.43
N ASP A 7 -1.17 -0.99 -3.03
CA ASP A 7 -1.98 -2.18 -2.78
C ASP A 7 -2.15 -3.01 -4.05
N GLY A 8 -1.84 -4.30 -3.98
CA GLY A 8 -1.98 -5.25 -5.09
C GLY A 8 -1.02 -5.05 -6.28
N ALA A 9 0.08 -4.30 -6.13
CA ALA A 9 1.03 -4.09 -7.22
C ALA A 9 1.86 -5.35 -7.52
N THR A 10 2.05 -5.66 -8.81
CA THR A 10 2.74 -6.88 -9.24
C THR A 10 3.78 -6.64 -10.34
N TRP A 11 4.86 -7.45 -10.30
CA TRP A 11 5.86 -7.50 -11.37
C TRP A 11 5.30 -8.01 -12.69
N ASP A 12 4.21 -8.77 -12.68
CA ASP A 12 3.59 -9.33 -13.88
C ASP A 12 2.99 -8.26 -14.79
N ILE A 13 2.60 -7.11 -14.23
CA ILE A 13 2.20 -5.94 -15.01
C ILE A 13 3.39 -5.00 -15.22
N ILE A 14 4.22 -4.77 -14.20
CA ILE A 14 5.30 -3.76 -14.30
C ILE A 14 6.38 -4.17 -15.32
N LYS A 15 6.95 -5.38 -15.19
CA LYS A 15 8.13 -5.78 -15.97
C LYS A 15 7.88 -5.88 -17.47
N PRO A 16 6.76 -6.45 -17.95
CA PRO A 16 6.50 -6.53 -19.39
C PRO A 16 6.19 -5.17 -20.03
N ASN A 17 5.83 -4.15 -19.24
CA ASN A 17 5.33 -2.87 -19.74
C ASN A 17 6.24 -1.68 -19.40
N LEU A 18 7.54 -1.91 -19.12
CA LEU A 18 8.48 -0.84 -18.75
C LEU A 18 8.63 0.25 -19.83
N ASP A 19 8.34 -0.03 -21.11
CA ASP A 19 8.34 0.98 -22.19
C ASP A 19 7.21 2.01 -22.01
N GLU A 20 6.14 1.62 -21.31
CA GLU A 20 4.97 2.44 -21.02
C GLU A 20 4.92 2.93 -19.56
N LEU A 21 5.87 2.47 -18.73
CA LEU A 21 6.00 2.80 -17.31
C LEU A 21 7.40 3.40 -17.03
N PRO A 22 7.66 4.64 -17.53
CA PRO A 22 8.99 5.24 -17.48
C PRO A 22 9.50 5.48 -16.06
N THR A 23 8.62 5.73 -15.09
CA THR A 23 9.03 5.94 -13.69
C THR A 23 9.45 4.62 -13.05
N PHE A 24 8.68 3.55 -13.23
CA PHE A 24 9.07 2.22 -12.79
C PHE A 24 10.36 1.76 -13.47
N ARG A 25 10.56 2.04 -14.77
CA ARG A 25 11.83 1.80 -15.45
C ARG A 25 12.99 2.52 -14.75
N LYS A 26 12.87 3.84 -14.54
CA LYS A 26 13.89 4.65 -13.85
C LYS A 26 14.17 4.09 -12.45
N LEU A 27 13.14 3.72 -11.70
CA LEU A 27 13.27 3.12 -10.38
C LEU A 27 14.02 1.78 -10.43
N MET A 28 13.67 0.88 -11.33
CA MET A 28 14.34 -0.42 -11.45
C MET A 28 15.80 -0.31 -11.92
N GLU A 29 16.14 0.69 -12.73
CA GLU A 29 17.51 0.95 -13.19
C GLU A 29 18.39 1.58 -12.11
N ASN A 30 17.83 2.43 -11.24
CA ASN A 30 18.60 3.25 -10.30
C ASN A 30 18.42 2.89 -8.82
N CYS A 31 17.53 1.96 -8.50
CA CYS A 31 17.20 1.54 -7.14
C CYS A 31 17.34 0.01 -6.99
N SER A 32 17.49 -0.45 -5.75
CA SER A 32 17.40 -1.88 -5.45
C SER A 32 15.94 -2.32 -5.60
N HIS A 33 15.69 -3.47 -6.20
CA HIS A 33 14.33 -4.01 -6.32
C HIS A 33 14.34 -5.54 -6.18
N LYS A 34 13.32 -6.09 -5.52
CA LYS A 34 13.15 -7.53 -5.33
C LYS A 34 11.68 -7.90 -5.12
N THR A 35 11.41 -9.20 -5.09
CA THR A 35 10.12 -9.75 -4.67
C THR A 35 10.19 -10.14 -3.20
N ILE A 36 9.17 -9.76 -2.43
CA ILE A 36 8.90 -10.29 -1.09
C ILE A 36 7.88 -11.42 -1.25
N HIS A 37 8.17 -12.60 -0.71
CA HIS A 37 7.19 -13.66 -0.59
C HIS A 37 6.61 -13.66 0.83
N LEU A 38 5.33 -13.37 0.96
CA LEU A 38 4.65 -13.32 2.26
C LEU A 38 4.63 -14.70 2.91
N LYS A 39 4.94 -14.75 4.21
CA LYS A 39 4.77 -15.96 5.02
C LYS A 39 3.32 -16.19 5.41
N ASP A 40 2.60 -15.10 5.64
CA ASP A 40 1.21 -15.10 6.05
C ASP A 40 0.27 -14.87 4.87
N LYS A 41 -1.03 -14.99 5.12
CA LYS A 41 -2.05 -14.79 4.09
C LYS A 41 -2.01 -13.34 3.58
N PRO A 42 -2.16 -13.13 2.26
CA PRO A 42 -2.14 -11.81 1.65
C PRO A 42 -3.46 -11.06 1.90
N TRP A 43 -3.84 -10.82 3.16
CA TRP A 43 -5.04 -10.04 3.50
C TRP A 43 -4.62 -8.60 3.80
N SER A 44 -5.05 -7.64 2.99
CA SER A 44 -4.58 -6.25 3.04
C SER A 44 -4.70 -5.65 4.44
N ALA A 45 -5.87 -5.80 5.10
CA ALA A 45 -6.10 -5.35 6.47
C ALA A 45 -5.01 -5.84 7.44
N SER A 46 -4.63 -7.12 7.30
CA SER A 46 -3.62 -7.77 8.12
C SER A 46 -2.22 -7.31 7.77
N VAL A 47 -1.86 -7.33 6.49
CA VAL A 47 -0.51 -7.02 6.01
C VAL A 47 -0.13 -5.57 6.26
N TRP A 48 -1.03 -4.60 5.98
CA TRP A 48 -0.79 -3.19 6.27
C TRP A 48 -0.69 -2.93 7.77
N CYS A 49 -1.45 -3.67 8.59
CA CYS A 49 -1.31 -3.62 10.05
C CYS A 49 0.07 -4.12 10.48
N SER A 50 0.52 -5.28 9.99
CA SER A 50 1.86 -5.81 10.28
C SER A 50 2.97 -4.84 9.84
N MET A 51 2.83 -4.27 8.63
CA MET A 51 3.83 -3.41 8.01
C MET A 51 4.19 -2.20 8.88
N PHE A 52 3.19 -1.61 9.54
CA PHE A 52 3.37 -0.39 10.32
C PHE A 52 3.26 -0.57 11.83
N SER A 53 2.98 -1.77 12.34
CA SER A 53 3.06 -2.11 13.77
C SER A 53 4.30 -2.93 14.15
N GLY A 54 4.94 -3.58 13.17
CA GLY A 54 6.06 -4.50 13.42
C GLY A 54 5.65 -5.87 13.95
N LEU A 55 4.35 -6.07 14.22
CA LEU A 55 3.75 -7.29 14.75
C LEU A 55 3.35 -8.22 13.61
N SER A 56 3.45 -9.53 13.83
CA SER A 56 2.90 -10.55 12.93
C SER A 56 1.36 -10.62 13.03
N PRO A 57 0.66 -11.21 12.04
CA PRO A 57 -0.78 -11.44 12.11
C PRO A 57 -1.24 -12.15 13.37
N ASN A 58 -0.42 -13.07 13.90
CA ASN A 58 -0.71 -13.78 15.16
C ASN A 58 -0.55 -12.90 16.41
N GLU A 59 0.20 -11.81 16.34
CA GLU A 59 0.38 -10.89 17.48
C GLU A 59 -0.71 -9.82 17.51
N HIS A 60 -1.04 -9.21 16.36
CA HIS A 60 -2.04 -8.13 16.31
C HIS A 60 -3.48 -8.61 16.10
N GLN A 61 -3.72 -9.86 15.70
CA GLN A 61 -5.06 -10.47 15.58
C GLN A 61 -6.05 -9.71 14.68
N HIS A 62 -5.53 -8.86 13.79
CA HIS A 62 -6.31 -8.06 12.85
C HIS A 62 -6.19 -8.66 11.45
N HIS A 63 -7.28 -9.20 10.92
CA HIS A 63 -7.28 -9.96 9.68
C HIS A 63 -8.27 -9.44 8.63
N GLU A 64 -9.31 -8.74 9.06
CA GLU A 64 -10.47 -8.40 8.24
C GLU A 64 -10.93 -6.99 8.59
N PHE A 65 -11.52 -6.29 7.63
CA PHE A 65 -12.07 -4.94 7.85
C PHE A 65 -13.38 -4.94 8.65
N VAL A 66 -14.08 -6.07 8.72
CA VAL A 66 -15.37 -6.22 9.41
C VAL A 66 -15.25 -7.35 10.43
N LYS A 67 -15.57 -7.08 11.69
CA LYS A 67 -15.60 -8.07 12.77
C LYS A 67 -16.98 -8.07 13.43
N ASP A 68 -17.60 -9.24 13.52
CA ASP A 68 -18.94 -9.41 14.10
C ASP A 68 -20.03 -8.51 13.48
N GLY A 69 -19.85 -8.13 12.21
CA GLY A 69 -20.77 -7.26 11.46
C GLY A 69 -20.48 -5.77 11.53
N GLU A 70 -19.51 -5.35 12.34
CA GLU A 70 -19.11 -3.95 12.54
C GLU A 70 -17.74 -3.69 11.86
N LEU A 71 -17.53 -2.46 11.37
CA LEU A 71 -16.23 -2.05 10.86
C LEU A 71 -15.22 -1.98 12.00
N VAL A 72 -14.01 -2.48 11.77
CA VAL A 72 -12.89 -2.33 12.71
C VAL A 72 -12.38 -0.89 12.64
N GLU A 73 -12.31 -0.23 13.79
CA GLU A 73 -11.82 1.13 13.92
C GLU A 73 -10.40 1.15 14.53
N ARG A 74 -9.67 2.25 14.36
CA ARG A 74 -8.32 2.43 14.96
C ARG A 74 -8.31 2.18 16.48
N LYS A 75 -9.41 2.52 17.18
CA LYS A 75 -9.55 2.34 18.64
C LYS A 75 -9.67 0.88 19.08
N ASP A 76 -10.02 -0.03 18.16
CA ASP A 76 -10.15 -1.46 18.45
C ASP A 76 -8.79 -2.18 18.38
N LEU A 77 -7.76 -1.48 17.89
CA LEU A 77 -6.39 -1.97 17.76
C LEU A 77 -5.54 -1.41 18.92
N ASP A 78 -5.40 -2.19 19.98
CA ASP A 78 -4.58 -1.84 21.16
C ASP A 78 -3.09 -2.11 20.89
N LEU A 79 -2.51 -1.33 19.96
CA LEU A 79 -1.11 -1.40 19.57
C LEU A 79 -0.62 -0.04 19.06
N ASP A 80 0.69 0.16 19.16
CA ASP A 80 1.37 1.31 18.59
C ASP A 80 1.80 1.02 17.16
N PHE A 81 1.51 1.95 16.26
CA PHE A 81 2.13 1.97 14.94
C PHE A 81 3.39 2.84 14.96
N ILE A 82 4.18 2.76 13.88
CA ILE A 82 5.41 3.55 13.75
C ILE A 82 5.14 5.04 13.95
N TRP A 83 4.04 5.57 13.41
CA TRP A 83 3.71 6.98 13.54
C TRP A 83 3.40 7.37 14.99
N ASP A 84 2.77 6.50 15.78
CA ASP A 84 2.51 6.76 17.20
C ASP A 84 3.84 6.88 17.96
N LYS A 85 4.79 5.98 17.66
CA LYS A 85 6.12 5.96 18.29
C LYS A 85 6.98 7.17 17.92
N LEU A 86 6.93 7.59 16.66
CA LEU A 86 7.65 8.79 16.20
C LEU A 86 7.09 10.05 16.84
N ASP A 87 5.76 10.21 16.86
CA ASP A 87 5.09 11.38 17.43
C ASP A 87 5.35 11.52 18.93
N GLN A 88 5.36 10.39 19.67
CA GLN A 88 5.74 10.35 21.09
C GLN A 88 7.18 10.87 21.35
N LYS A 89 8.08 10.77 20.36
CA LYS A 89 9.45 11.33 20.43
C LYS A 89 9.56 12.73 19.83
N GLY A 90 8.47 13.33 19.37
CA GLY A 90 8.47 14.63 18.69
C GLY A 90 9.07 14.60 17.29
N ILE A 91 9.15 13.41 16.67
CA ILE A 91 9.63 13.22 15.30
C ILE A 91 8.44 13.42 14.36
N SER A 92 8.56 14.37 13.43
CA SER A 92 7.45 14.74 12.56
C SER A 92 7.12 13.64 11.55
N VAL A 93 5.90 13.10 11.60
CA VAL A 93 5.41 12.03 10.73
C VAL A 93 4.02 12.36 10.19
N LYS A 94 3.81 12.04 8.90
CA LYS A 94 2.52 12.12 8.21
C LYS A 94 2.22 10.78 7.55
N ALA A 95 1.01 10.25 7.75
CA ALA A 95 0.55 9.05 7.05
C ALA A 95 -0.76 9.34 6.31
N ILE A 96 -0.84 8.93 5.04
CA ILE A 96 -1.96 9.20 4.15
C ILE A 96 -2.49 7.87 3.61
N ASN A 97 -3.81 7.69 3.77
CA ASN A 97 -4.59 6.65 3.10
C ASN A 97 -4.10 5.22 3.38
N VAL A 98 -3.66 4.92 4.61
CA VAL A 98 -3.12 3.60 4.99
C VAL A 98 -4.25 2.58 5.19
N PRO A 99 -4.34 1.50 4.39
CA PRO A 99 -5.57 0.71 4.28
C PRO A 99 -5.56 -0.53 5.21
N PHE A 100 -5.28 -0.32 6.50
CA PHE A 100 -5.48 -1.36 7.52
C PHE A 100 -6.88 -1.32 8.14
N ILE A 101 -7.65 -0.25 7.97
CA ILE A 101 -9.07 -0.11 8.35
C ILE A 101 -9.83 0.59 7.21
N VAL A 102 -11.17 0.65 7.33
CA VAL A 102 -12.04 1.36 6.37
C VAL A 102 -12.85 2.44 7.11
N PRO A 103 -12.82 3.72 6.66
CA PRO A 103 -11.97 4.27 5.60
C PRO A 103 -10.47 4.12 5.89
N PRO A 104 -9.59 4.11 4.87
CA PRO A 104 -8.14 4.09 5.07
C PRO A 104 -7.69 5.21 6.01
N TYR A 105 -6.76 4.85 6.88
CA TYR A 105 -6.35 5.69 8.00
C TYR A 105 -5.41 6.82 7.55
N ASN A 106 -5.57 7.98 8.19
CA ASN A 106 -4.69 9.13 8.04
C ASN A 106 -4.16 9.54 9.41
N TYR A 107 -2.86 9.86 9.49
CA TYR A 107 -2.20 10.31 10.72
C TYR A 107 -1.59 11.69 10.52
N ASN A 108 -1.94 12.65 11.39
CA ASN A 108 -1.52 14.06 11.31
C ASN A 108 -1.83 14.75 9.96
N VAL A 109 -2.83 14.25 9.23
CA VAL A 109 -3.29 14.78 7.95
C VAL A 109 -4.81 14.85 7.92
N ASN A 110 -5.35 16.02 7.54
CA ASN A 110 -6.77 16.17 7.25
C ASN A 110 -7.05 15.77 5.79
N PHE A 111 -7.44 14.51 5.59
CA PHE A 111 -7.74 13.94 4.29
C PHE A 111 -8.96 13.02 4.38
N ILE A 112 -9.87 13.16 3.41
CA ILE A 112 -11.02 12.28 3.24
C ILE A 112 -10.82 11.60 1.87
N PRO A 113 -10.56 10.28 1.85
CA PRO A 113 -10.40 9.56 0.60
C PRO A 113 -11.70 9.60 -0.24
N PRO A 114 -11.60 9.64 -1.58
CA PRO A 114 -12.77 9.51 -2.45
C PRO A 114 -13.60 8.26 -2.15
N GLY A 115 -14.92 8.37 -2.28
CA GLY A 115 -15.85 7.27 -1.95
C GLY A 115 -15.77 6.80 -0.50
N GLU A 116 -15.36 7.66 0.43
CA GLU A 116 -15.08 7.32 1.84
C GLU A 116 -14.11 6.12 1.96
N GLY A 117 -13.15 6.02 1.03
CA GLY A 117 -12.16 4.94 1.02
C GLY A 117 -12.61 3.66 0.35
N VAL A 118 -13.88 3.56 -0.05
CA VAL A 118 -14.45 2.40 -0.76
C VAL A 118 -14.97 2.85 -2.13
N PRO A 119 -14.09 3.31 -3.04
CA PRO A 119 -14.47 3.69 -4.38
C PRO A 119 -15.12 2.49 -5.08
N ILE A 120 -16.26 2.74 -5.71
CA ILE A 120 -17.10 1.74 -6.38
C ILE A 120 -17.13 1.92 -7.90
N SER A 121 -16.56 3.03 -8.39
CA SER A 121 -16.47 3.37 -9.80
C SER A 121 -15.02 3.59 -10.26
N GLU A 122 -14.78 3.36 -11.55
CA GLU A 122 -13.49 3.65 -12.20
C GLU A 122 -13.06 5.11 -11.99
N GLN A 123 -14.00 6.06 -12.04
CA GLN A 123 -13.71 7.48 -11.82
C GLN A 123 -13.21 7.72 -10.39
N GLU A 124 -13.84 7.13 -9.37
CA GLU A 124 -13.39 7.30 -7.98
C GLU A 124 -12.02 6.66 -7.73
N LEU A 125 -11.66 5.59 -8.46
CA LEU A 125 -10.31 5.02 -8.41
C LEU A 125 -9.26 5.99 -8.99
N VAL A 126 -9.59 6.70 -10.07
CA VAL A 126 -8.74 7.75 -10.63
C VAL A 126 -8.65 8.94 -9.68
N ASP A 127 -9.77 9.34 -9.08
CA ASP A 127 -9.82 10.41 -8.10
C ASP A 127 -8.99 10.05 -6.86
N GLU A 128 -8.97 8.79 -6.44
CA GLU A 128 -8.11 8.30 -5.34
C GLU A 128 -6.64 8.51 -5.68
N ILE A 129 -6.18 8.04 -6.86
CA ILE A 129 -4.79 8.22 -7.30
C ILE A 129 -4.42 9.71 -7.30
N ASN A 130 -5.26 10.56 -7.89
CA ASN A 130 -4.97 12.00 -7.98
C ASN A 130 -4.98 12.67 -6.60
N SER A 131 -6.02 12.47 -5.80
CA SER A 131 -6.20 13.16 -4.52
C SER A 131 -5.16 12.74 -3.47
N VAL A 132 -4.78 11.45 -3.43
CA VAL A 132 -3.67 10.98 -2.58
C VAL A 132 -2.35 11.60 -3.04
N THR A 133 -2.12 11.71 -4.35
CA THR A 133 -0.90 12.35 -4.90
C THR A 133 -0.84 13.82 -4.49
N GLU A 134 -1.90 14.60 -4.73
CA GLU A 134 -1.93 16.03 -4.39
C GLU A 134 -1.78 16.25 -2.89
N LYS A 135 -2.48 15.44 -2.07
CA LYS A 135 -2.36 15.56 -0.61
C LYS A 135 -0.95 15.22 -0.14
N THR A 136 -0.29 14.22 -0.76
CA THR A 136 1.09 13.87 -0.42
C THR A 136 2.05 15.02 -0.73
N LEU A 137 1.87 15.69 -1.88
CA LEU A 137 2.68 16.86 -2.24
C LEU A 137 2.45 18.02 -1.27
N GLU A 138 1.19 18.32 -0.93
CA GLU A 138 0.83 19.36 0.03
C GLU A 138 1.49 19.13 1.41
N VAL A 139 1.37 17.92 1.98
CA VAL A 139 1.96 17.64 3.30
C VAL A 139 3.49 17.61 3.26
N ALA A 140 4.09 17.31 2.11
CA ALA A 140 5.54 17.33 1.96
C ALA A 140 6.11 18.76 2.04
N GLU A 141 5.31 19.80 1.76
CA GLU A 141 5.71 21.20 1.96
C GLU A 141 5.95 21.54 3.44
N GLU A 142 5.33 20.81 4.37
CA GLU A 142 5.59 20.92 5.81
C GLU A 142 6.95 20.32 6.23
N ASN A 143 7.66 19.67 5.29
CA ASN A 143 8.94 19.01 5.48
C ASN A 143 9.00 18.04 6.69
N PRO A 144 8.05 17.09 6.81
CA PRO A 144 8.08 16.08 7.87
C PRO A 144 9.27 15.12 7.70
N GLU A 145 9.72 14.51 8.80
CA GLU A 145 10.85 13.58 8.76
C GLU A 145 10.47 12.25 8.08
N LEU A 146 9.20 11.86 8.15
CA LEU A 146 8.64 10.69 7.46
C LEU A 146 7.27 11.02 6.83
N VAL A 147 7.13 10.68 5.53
CA VAL A 147 5.84 10.63 4.84
C VAL A 147 5.55 9.17 4.45
N ILE A 148 4.37 8.69 4.84
CA ILE A 148 3.81 7.41 4.37
C ILE A 148 2.59 7.74 3.51
N THR A 149 2.53 7.20 2.30
CA THR A 149 1.40 7.38 1.40
C THR A 149 1.04 6.07 0.74
N CYS A 150 -0.25 5.71 0.72
CA CYS A 150 -0.71 4.43 0.18
C CYS A 150 -1.78 4.62 -0.90
N TYR A 151 -1.65 3.87 -1.98
CA TYR A 151 -2.62 3.79 -3.06
C TYR A 151 -3.32 2.43 -3.02
N THR A 152 -4.65 2.42 -3.05
CA THR A 152 -5.47 1.20 -3.05
C THR A 152 -6.20 0.93 -4.35
N ALA A 153 -6.10 1.86 -5.30
CA ALA A 153 -6.84 1.79 -6.56
C ALA A 153 -6.51 0.54 -7.40
N LEU A 154 -5.26 0.07 -7.41
CA LEU A 154 -4.85 -1.07 -8.23
C LEU A 154 -5.46 -2.38 -7.74
N ASP A 155 -5.45 -2.64 -6.44
CA ASP A 155 -6.12 -3.81 -5.84
C ASP A 155 -7.61 -3.89 -6.22
N LYS A 156 -8.36 -2.81 -5.95
CA LYS A 156 -9.80 -2.71 -6.21
C LYS A 156 -10.15 -2.91 -7.69
N LEU A 157 -9.32 -2.35 -8.57
CA LEU A 157 -9.44 -2.54 -10.01
C LEU A 157 -9.15 -4.00 -10.40
N SER A 158 -8.07 -4.57 -9.87
CA SER A 158 -7.58 -5.90 -10.22
C SER A 158 -8.60 -6.98 -9.94
N HIS A 159 -9.34 -6.89 -8.83
CA HIS A 159 -10.42 -7.83 -8.53
C HIS A 159 -11.48 -7.95 -9.64
N HIS A 160 -11.77 -6.85 -10.35
CA HIS A 160 -12.83 -6.80 -11.35
C HIS A 160 -12.34 -6.88 -12.80
N HIS A 161 -11.11 -6.43 -13.05
CA HIS A 161 -10.57 -6.21 -14.40
C HIS A 161 -9.27 -6.97 -14.67
N TRP A 162 -8.91 -7.96 -13.83
CA TRP A 162 -7.73 -8.77 -14.09
C TRP A 162 -7.70 -9.35 -15.50
N GLY A 163 -6.54 -9.21 -16.15
CA GLY A 163 -6.33 -9.64 -17.54
C GLY A 163 -6.88 -8.70 -18.62
N GLU A 164 -7.48 -7.56 -18.24
CA GLU A 164 -7.98 -6.57 -19.20
C GLU A 164 -6.97 -5.44 -19.45
N PRO A 165 -7.00 -4.81 -20.65
CA PRO A 165 -6.10 -3.70 -20.99
C PRO A 165 -6.15 -2.51 -20.02
N ILE A 166 -7.32 -2.25 -19.41
CA ILE A 166 -7.52 -1.15 -18.45
C ILE A 166 -6.56 -1.24 -17.25
N MET A 167 -6.08 -2.44 -16.91
CA MET A 167 -5.05 -2.64 -15.89
C MET A 167 -3.83 -1.77 -16.16
N LEU A 168 -3.27 -1.85 -17.38
CA LEU A 168 -2.09 -1.08 -17.74
C LEU A 168 -2.36 0.42 -17.73
N ASP A 169 -3.56 0.86 -18.10
CA ASP A 169 -3.94 2.27 -18.06
C ASP A 169 -3.91 2.84 -16.63
N TYR A 170 -4.29 2.06 -15.62
CA TYR A 170 -4.17 2.48 -14.22
C TYR A 170 -2.74 2.43 -13.70
N TYR A 171 -1.94 1.44 -14.12
CA TYR A 171 -0.51 1.43 -13.81
C TYR A 171 0.20 2.66 -14.40
N LYS A 172 -0.16 3.12 -15.60
CA LYS A 172 0.35 4.37 -16.18
C LYS A 172 -0.02 5.60 -15.35
N LYS A 173 -1.28 5.70 -14.91
CA LYS A 173 -1.72 6.81 -14.03
C LYS A 173 -0.94 6.82 -12.72
N LEU A 174 -0.71 5.65 -12.14
CA LEU A 174 0.10 5.54 -10.94
C LEU A 174 1.58 5.86 -11.21
N ASP A 175 2.14 5.42 -12.34
CA ASP A 175 3.51 5.76 -12.76
C ASP A 175 3.70 7.27 -12.88
N ASP A 176 2.74 7.98 -13.47
CA ASP A 176 2.72 9.45 -13.54
C ASP A 176 2.70 10.07 -12.14
N SER A 177 1.88 9.56 -11.23
CA SER A 177 1.87 10.00 -9.82
C SER A 177 3.19 9.74 -9.11
N LEU A 178 3.79 8.56 -9.31
CA LEU A 178 5.10 8.22 -8.75
C LEU A 178 6.17 9.19 -9.25
N SER A 179 6.14 9.58 -10.53
CA SER A 179 7.12 10.51 -11.11
C SER A 179 7.21 11.84 -10.35
N ARG A 180 6.09 12.26 -9.74
CA ARG A 180 5.97 13.49 -8.96
C ARG A 180 6.42 13.33 -7.51
N LEU A 181 6.27 12.13 -6.95
CA LEU A 181 6.56 11.86 -5.54
C LEU A 181 7.99 11.38 -5.29
N ILE A 182 8.58 10.62 -6.20
CA ILE A 182 9.89 9.99 -5.97
C ILE A 182 11.04 11.00 -5.90
N GLU A 183 10.83 12.27 -6.24
CA GLU A 183 11.84 13.32 -6.11
C GLU A 183 11.75 14.07 -4.77
N LEU A 184 10.72 13.80 -3.94
CA LEU A 184 10.51 14.48 -2.66
C LEU A 184 11.58 14.13 -1.62
N ASP A 185 12.14 12.92 -1.66
CA ASP A 185 13.16 12.48 -0.71
C ASP A 185 14.11 11.46 -1.34
N ASN A 186 15.40 11.59 -1.08
CA ASN A 186 16.40 10.67 -1.63
C ASN A 186 16.34 9.26 -1.00
N GLN A 187 15.75 9.11 0.19
CA GLN A 187 15.53 7.83 0.86
C GLN A 187 14.08 7.37 0.69
N LEU A 188 13.90 6.25 0.00
CA LEU A 188 12.61 5.79 -0.51
C LEU A 188 12.40 4.29 -0.27
N ILE A 189 11.19 3.92 0.14
CA ILE A 189 10.64 2.57 0.04
C ILE A 189 9.39 2.64 -0.82
N ILE A 190 9.30 1.84 -1.87
CA ILE A 190 8.05 1.52 -2.56
C ILE A 190 7.77 0.05 -2.33
N ILE A 191 6.61 -0.27 -1.77
CA ILE A 191 6.27 -1.62 -1.36
C ILE A 191 4.79 -1.89 -1.63
N SER A 192 4.48 -3.14 -1.97
CA SER A 192 3.11 -3.62 -1.96
C SER A 192 2.88 -4.52 -0.76
N ASP A 193 1.65 -4.60 -0.27
CA ASP A 193 1.25 -5.59 0.71
C ASP A 193 1.24 -6.99 0.09
N HIS A 194 0.74 -7.14 -1.13
CA HIS A 194 0.71 -8.39 -1.89
C HIS A 194 0.70 -8.15 -3.41
N GLY A 195 0.94 -9.21 -4.18
CA GLY A 195 0.75 -9.19 -5.62
C GLY A 195 -0.67 -9.56 -6.01
N PHE A 196 -0.86 -9.84 -7.29
CA PHE A 196 -2.16 -10.20 -7.84
C PHE A 196 -2.01 -11.24 -8.95
N CYS A 197 -3.06 -12.03 -9.16
CA CYS A 197 -3.10 -13.06 -10.18
C CYS A 197 -4.55 -13.35 -10.63
N ASP A 198 -4.70 -14.26 -11.58
CA ASP A 198 -6.01 -14.74 -12.02
C ASP A 198 -6.73 -15.44 -10.85
N TYR A 199 -8.02 -15.16 -10.68
CA TYR A 199 -8.81 -15.65 -9.54
C TYR A 199 -8.72 -17.18 -9.39
N ASP A 200 -8.79 -17.92 -10.51
CA ASP A 200 -8.77 -19.38 -10.49
C ASP A 200 -7.35 -19.96 -10.32
N LYS A 201 -6.32 -19.10 -10.36
CA LYS A 201 -4.91 -19.45 -10.12
C LYS A 201 -4.39 -18.98 -8.77
N ALA A 202 -5.19 -18.22 -8.02
CA ALA A 202 -4.79 -17.70 -6.73
C ALA A 202 -4.45 -18.84 -5.75
N PRO A 203 -3.28 -18.80 -5.07
CA PRO A 203 -2.91 -19.83 -4.12
C PRO A 203 -3.90 -19.98 -2.96
N ILE A 204 -4.57 -18.89 -2.62
CA ILE A 204 -5.62 -18.81 -1.61
C ILE A 204 -6.69 -17.85 -2.14
N GLN A 205 -7.96 -18.28 -2.11
CA GLN A 205 -9.09 -17.41 -2.44
C GLN A 205 -9.36 -16.50 -1.24
N THR A 206 -9.06 -15.22 -1.37
CA THR A 206 -9.27 -14.24 -0.30
C THR A 206 -10.69 -13.69 -0.29
N LEU A 207 -11.34 -13.67 -1.46
CA LEU A 207 -12.72 -13.22 -1.63
C LEU A 207 -13.60 -14.28 -2.32
N PRO A 208 -14.93 -14.27 -2.09
CA PRO A 208 -15.87 -15.10 -2.85
C PRO A 208 -15.87 -14.72 -4.34
N LYS A 209 -15.85 -15.71 -5.24
CA LYS A 209 -15.85 -15.51 -6.71
C LYS A 209 -16.97 -14.62 -7.22
N LYS A 210 -18.09 -14.60 -6.50
CA LYS A 210 -19.26 -13.78 -6.82
C LYS A 210 -19.55 -12.82 -5.67
N THR A 211 -19.62 -11.53 -5.98
CA THR A 211 -19.95 -10.49 -5.00
C THR A 211 -21.43 -10.60 -4.56
N LYS A 212 -21.80 -9.90 -3.49
CA LYS A 212 -23.21 -9.81 -3.03
C LYS A 212 -24.17 -9.28 -4.10
N THR A 213 -23.68 -8.42 -5.00
CA THR A 213 -24.44 -7.87 -6.14
C THR A 213 -24.43 -8.76 -7.38
N GLY A 214 -23.70 -9.87 -7.32
CA GLY A 214 -23.66 -10.89 -8.36
C GLY A 214 -22.58 -10.69 -9.43
N LYS A 215 -21.70 -9.70 -9.29
CA LYS A 215 -20.53 -9.53 -10.16
C LYS A 215 -19.52 -10.66 -9.93
N ILE A 216 -18.84 -11.09 -10.98
CA ILE A 216 -17.82 -12.15 -10.91
C ILE A 216 -16.45 -11.48 -10.80
N LEU A 217 -15.66 -11.90 -9.82
CA LEU A 217 -14.26 -11.46 -9.66
C LEU A 217 -13.37 -12.19 -10.66
N LYS A 218 -12.41 -11.46 -11.23
CA LYS A 218 -11.47 -11.94 -12.26
C LYS A 218 -10.07 -12.18 -11.71
N GLY A 219 -9.68 -11.40 -10.71
CA GLY A 219 -8.39 -11.54 -10.04
C GLY A 219 -8.54 -11.71 -8.54
N ASP A 220 -7.49 -12.29 -7.95
CA ASP A 220 -7.33 -12.42 -6.50
C ASP A 220 -5.84 -12.36 -6.14
N HIS A 221 -5.56 -12.31 -4.85
CA HIS A 221 -4.26 -11.93 -4.33
C HIS A 221 -3.21 -13.00 -4.58
N HIS A 222 -1.98 -12.56 -4.82
CA HIS A 222 -0.81 -13.43 -4.92
C HIS A 222 0.17 -13.06 -3.79
N PRO A 223 0.82 -14.03 -3.10
CA PRO A 223 1.70 -13.73 -1.96
C PRO A 223 3.04 -13.07 -2.36
N GLU A 224 3.26 -12.75 -3.62
CA GLU A 224 4.48 -12.07 -4.08
C GLU A 224 4.26 -10.56 -4.17
N ALA A 225 4.80 -9.82 -3.22
CA ALA A 225 4.74 -8.37 -3.20
C ALA A 225 5.99 -7.74 -3.83
N ILE A 226 5.82 -6.59 -4.49
CA ILE A 226 6.95 -5.82 -5.01
C ILE A 226 7.65 -5.07 -3.87
N LEU A 227 8.98 -4.90 -4.00
CA LEU A 227 9.76 -4.00 -3.19
C LEU A 227 10.78 -3.27 -4.06
N ILE A 228 10.83 -1.94 -3.93
CA ILE A 228 11.86 -1.07 -4.50
C ILE A 228 12.39 -0.18 -3.38
N THR A 229 13.71 -0.05 -3.26
CA THR A 229 14.34 0.79 -2.24
C THR A 229 15.48 1.64 -2.79
N ARG A 230 15.56 2.89 -2.33
CA ARG A 230 16.66 3.83 -2.61
C ARG A 230 17.24 4.33 -1.30
N ASN A 231 18.56 4.19 -1.13
CA ASN A 231 19.28 4.58 0.09
C ASN A 231 18.74 3.95 1.39
N VAL A 232 18.27 2.69 1.31
CA VAL A 232 17.82 1.90 2.47
C VAL A 232 18.78 0.73 2.66
N ASP A 233 19.64 0.82 3.67
CA ASP A 233 20.56 -0.25 4.06
C ASP A 233 19.92 -1.13 5.13
N PHE A 234 18.87 -1.86 4.72
CA PHE A 234 18.13 -2.78 5.57
C PHE A 234 17.49 -3.88 4.71
N ASP A 235 17.67 -5.13 5.13
CA ASP A 235 17.13 -6.28 4.39
C ASP A 235 15.66 -6.53 4.75
N ILE A 236 14.76 -5.82 4.06
CA ILE A 236 13.30 -6.00 4.20
C ILE A 236 12.91 -7.33 3.56
N LYS A 237 12.52 -8.32 4.37
CA LYS A 237 12.12 -9.66 3.90
C LYS A 237 10.64 -9.91 4.04
N GLN A 238 9.96 -9.21 4.94
CA GLN A 238 8.53 -9.28 5.19
C GLN A 238 7.97 -7.85 5.40
N PRO A 239 6.65 -7.65 5.28
CA PRO A 239 6.03 -6.33 5.47
C PRO A 239 6.42 -5.66 6.79
N GLU A 240 6.40 -6.40 7.90
CA GLU A 240 6.70 -5.86 9.23
C GLU A 240 8.18 -5.45 9.41
N ASP A 241 9.07 -5.82 8.48
CA ASP A 241 10.44 -5.30 8.44
C ASP A 241 10.50 -3.81 8.06
N VAL A 242 9.44 -3.26 7.44
CA VAL A 242 9.33 -1.80 7.20
C VAL A 242 9.28 -1.06 8.53
N PHE A 243 8.43 -1.50 9.46
CA PHE A 243 8.42 -0.98 10.83
C PHE A 243 9.80 -1.09 11.47
N ARG A 244 10.44 -2.28 11.42
CA ARG A 244 11.75 -2.52 12.06
C ARG A 244 12.84 -1.60 11.51
N PHE A 245 12.82 -1.36 10.19
CA PHE A 245 13.72 -0.41 9.57
C PHE A 245 13.48 1.02 10.09
N LEU A 246 12.23 1.48 10.07
CA LEU A 246 11.87 2.82 10.53
C LEU A 246 12.20 3.01 12.02
N ALA A 247 11.84 2.03 12.84
CA ALA A 247 12.13 2.02 14.27
C ALA A 247 13.63 2.16 14.54
N LYS A 248 14.47 1.37 13.84
CA LYS A 248 15.93 1.48 13.91
C LYS A 248 16.44 2.84 13.43
N LYS A 249 15.90 3.37 12.33
CA LYS A 249 16.35 4.64 11.72
C LYS A 249 16.10 5.83 12.66
N TYR A 250 14.95 5.85 13.31
CA TYR A 250 14.52 6.95 14.18
C TYR A 250 14.76 6.67 15.68
N GLU A 251 15.45 5.58 15.98
CA GLU A 251 15.80 5.16 17.35
C GLU A 251 14.57 5.08 18.28
N VAL A 252 13.47 4.49 17.78
CA VAL A 252 12.24 4.22 18.57
C VAL A 252 12.07 2.72 18.83
N ASP A 253 11.48 2.38 19.98
CA ASP A 253 11.23 1.00 20.44
C ASP A 253 9.84 0.52 20.05
#